data_AF-A0AAC9ER50-F1
#
_entry.id   AF-A0AAC9ER50-F1
#
_cell.length_a   1.000
_cell.length_b   1.000
_cell.length_c   1.000
_cell.angle_alpha   90.00
_cell.angle_beta   90.00
_cell.angle_gamma   90.00
#
_symmetry.space_group_name_H-M   'P 1'
#
loop_
_entity.id
_entity.type
_entity.pdbx_description
1 polymer ?
#
loop_
_entity_poly.entity_id
_entity_poly.type
_entity_poly.pdbx_seq_one_letter_code
_entity_poly.pdbx_strand_id
1 'polypeptide(L)' 'MASVKLRKVGDSTVLTVPKTIKPRFSNYEAFSGRDGAIVFLPKEPNPFTDENFIRTHLDSLTEESTTKAELINHEF' A
#
# COMPACT_ATOMS: atom_id res chain seq x y z
N MET A 1 -4.34 -1.83 -22.19
CA MET A 1 -3.44 -0.68 -21.93
C MET A 1 -4.14 0.57 -22.43
N ALA A 2 -4.21 1.65 -21.64
CA ALA A 2 -4.87 2.89 -22.03
C ALA A 2 -3.85 4.03 -22.01
N SER A 3 -3.76 4.78 -23.10
CA SER A 3 -2.92 5.99 -23.18
C SER A 3 -3.67 7.18 -22.60
N VAL A 4 -2.99 7.99 -21.80
CA VAL A 4 -3.55 9.18 -21.15
C VAL A 4 -2.67 10.39 -21.44
N LYS A 5 -3.28 11.58 -21.50
CA LYS A 5 -2.59 12.84 -21.80
C LYS A 5 -2.66 13.77 -20.59
N LEU A 6 -1.56 14.48 -20.35
CA LEU A 6 -1.51 15.56 -19.35
C LEU A 6 -2.52 16.65 -19.69
N ARG A 7 -3.24 17.12 -18.68
CA ARG A 7 -4.19 18.22 -18.78
C ARG A 7 -3.88 19.28 -17.74
N LYS A 8 -4.08 20.54 -18.11
CA LYS A 8 -4.01 21.68 -17.19
C LYS A 8 -5.40 21.96 -16.63
N VAL A 9 -5.51 22.04 -15.30
CA VAL A 9 -6.74 22.37 -14.57
C VAL A 9 -6.38 23.45 -13.55
N GLY A 10 -6.79 24.68 -13.82
CA GLY A 10 -6.28 25.85 -13.09
C GLY A 10 -4.75 25.96 -13.25
N ASP A 11 -4.05 26.03 -12.13
CA ASP A 11 -2.57 26.07 -12.09
C ASP A 11 -1.93 24.68 -11.96
N SER A 12 -2.75 23.62 -11.86
CA SER A 12 -2.27 22.25 -11.66
C SER A 12 -2.23 21.46 -12.97
N THR A 13 -1.27 20.53 -13.06
CA THR A 13 -1.21 19.53 -14.13
C THR A 13 -1.70 18.19 -13.61
N VAL A 14 -2.62 17.54 -14.33
CA VAL A 14 -3.31 16.32 -13.89
C VAL A 14 -3.22 15.23 -14.96
N LEU A 15 -3.04 13.98 -14.53
CA LEU A 15 -3.22 12.78 -15.33
C LEU A 15 -4.56 12.14 -14.97
N THR A 16 -5.41 11.91 -15.97
CA THR A 16 -6.71 11.29 -15.75
C THR A 16 -6.56 9.77 -15.65
N VAL A 17 -7.14 9.17 -14.60
CA VAL A 17 -7.19 7.71 -14.45
C VAL A 17 -8.26 7.15 -15.42
N PRO A 18 -7.92 6.21 -16.33
CA PRO A 18 -8.88 5.58 -17.23
C PRO A 18 -9.98 4.84 -16.46
N LYS A 19 -11.22 4.85 -16.98
CA LYS A 19 -12.37 4.17 -16.37
C LYS A 19 -12.19 2.65 -16.17
N THR A 20 -11.26 2.04 -16.91
CA THR A 20 -10.91 0.62 -16.77
C THR A 20 -10.22 0.33 -15.45
N ILE A 21 -9.57 1.32 -14.84
CA ILE A 21 -8.93 1.22 -13.53
C ILE A 21 -9.93 1.72 -12.49
N LYS A 22 -10.33 0.86 -11.55
CA LYS A 22 -11.19 1.21 -10.42
C LYS A 22 -10.30 1.48 -9.20
N PRO A 23 -10.01 2.74 -8.86
CA PRO A 23 -9.21 3.05 -7.68
C PRO A 23 -9.97 2.61 -6.42
N ARG A 24 -9.25 1.94 -5.51
CA ARG A 24 -9.78 1.53 -4.21
C ARG A 24 -9.54 2.57 -3.12
N PHE A 25 -8.59 3.47 -3.35
CA PHE A 25 -8.17 4.51 -2.41
C PHE A 25 -8.45 5.88 -3.01
N SER A 26 -8.64 6.88 -2.14
CA SER A 26 -8.83 8.27 -2.53
C SER A 26 -7.53 9.06 -2.61
N ASN A 27 -6.51 8.67 -1.84
CA ASN A 27 -5.27 9.41 -1.68
C ASN A 27 -4.07 8.60 -2.16
N TYR A 28 -3.18 9.26 -2.89
CA TYR A 28 -1.97 8.68 -3.44
C TYR A 28 -0.78 9.61 -3.24
N GLU A 29 0.38 9.03 -2.97
CA GLU A 29 1.67 9.72 -3.02
C GLU A 29 2.27 9.56 -4.41
N ALA A 30 2.80 10.66 -4.97
CA ALA A 30 3.36 10.70 -6.31
C ALA A 30 4.87 10.85 -6.25
N PHE A 31 5.60 10.03 -7.00
CA PHE A 31 7.06 10.14 -7.13
C PHE A 31 7.52 9.96 -8.57
N SER A 32 8.70 10.51 -8.85
CA SER A 32 9.40 10.36 -10.13
C SER A 32 10.40 9.23 -10.03
N GLY A 33 10.22 8.19 -10.85
CA GLY A 33 11.17 7.11 -11.03
C GLY A 33 12.32 7.49 -11.97
N ARG A 34 13.31 6.61 -12.08
CA ARG A 34 14.56 6.86 -12.82
C ARG A 34 14.37 7.17 -14.31
N ASP A 35 13.33 6.60 -14.93
CA ASP A 35 13.06 6.75 -16.36
C ASP A 35 12.02 7.84 -16.67
N GLY A 36 11.82 8.78 -15.73
CA GLY A 36 10.75 9.78 -15.83
C GLY A 36 9.35 9.20 -15.63
N ALA A 37 9.25 7.94 -15.19
CA ALA A 37 7.99 7.33 -14.80
C ALA A 37 7.38 8.10 -13.62
N ILE A 38 6.08 8.40 -13.71
CA ILE A 38 5.32 8.96 -12.60
C ILE A 38 4.56 7.82 -11.96
N VAL A 39 4.89 7.51 -10.71
CA VAL A 39 4.29 6.41 -9.97
C VAL A 39 3.41 6.98 -8.85
N PHE A 40 2.22 6.42 -8.72
CA PHE A 40 1.26 6.76 -7.68
C PHE A 40 1.08 5.55 -6.76
N LEU A 41 1.46 5.68 -5.49
CA LEU A 41 1.23 4.65 -4.47
C LEU A 41 0.07 5.07 -3.56
N PRO A 42 -0.86 4.17 -3.24
CA PRO A 42 -1.96 4.49 -2.35
C PRO A 42 -1.41 4.83 -0.96
N LYS A 43 -1.96 5.88 -0.35
CA LYS A 43 -1.67 6.21 1.04
C LYS A 43 -2.58 5.40 1.93
N GLU A 44 -2.06 4.29 2.43
CA GLU A 44 -2.74 3.45 3.42
C GLU A 44 -2.34 3.88 4.84
N PRO A 45 -3.27 3.86 5.81
CA PRO A 45 -2.91 3.99 7.21
C PRO A 45 -2.01 2.80 7.58
N ASN A 46 -0.83 3.08 8.14
CA ASN A 46 0.09 2.04 8.56
C ASN A 46 -0.55 1.29 9.76
N PRO A 47 -0.87 -0.01 9.61
CA PRO A 47 -1.52 -0.77 10.67
C PRO A 47 -0.63 -0.91 11.92
N PHE A 48 0.69 -0.85 11.78
CA PHE A 48 1.63 -0.92 12.90
C PHE A 48 1.74 0.38 13.71
N THR A 49 1.08 1.44 13.26
CA THR A 49 0.95 2.71 14.00
C THR A 49 -0.48 3.01 14.41
N ASP A 50 -1.44 2.18 14.01
CA ASP A 50 -2.84 2.32 14.39
C ASP A 50 -3.06 1.65 15.76
N GLU A 51 -3.33 2.46 16.78
CA GLU A 51 -3.58 2.00 18.15
C GLU A 51 -4.69 0.93 18.22
N ASN A 52 -5.70 1.00 17.34
CA ASN A 52 -6.78 0.01 17.32
C ASN A 52 -6.31 -1.33 16.75
N PHE A 53 -5.47 -1.30 15.71
CA PHE A 53 -4.89 -2.51 15.14
C PHE A 53 -3.94 -3.16 16.13
N ILE A 54 -3.05 -2.36 16.76
CA ILE A 54 -2.11 -2.82 17.77
C ILE A 54 -2.86 -3.50 18.93
N ARG A 55 -3.89 -2.86 19.48
CA ARG A 55 -4.68 -3.43 20.59
C ARG A 55 -5.39 -4.74 20.21
N THR A 56 -5.90 -4.85 19.00
CA THR A 56 -6.65 -6.04 18.56
C THR A 56 -5.73 -7.22 18.24
N HIS A 57 -4.47 -6.94 17.87
CA HIS A 57 -3.51 -7.95 17.47
C HIS A 57 -2.40 -8.22 18.50
N LEU A 58 -2.38 -7.50 19.64
CA LEU A 58 -1.40 -7.66 20.71
C LEU A 58 -1.39 -9.09 21.27
N ASP A 59 -2.57 -9.68 21.45
CA ASP A 59 -2.72 -11.02 22.07
C ASP A 59 -2.40 -12.18 21.10
N SER A 60 -2.28 -11.89 19.80
CA SER A 60 -2.00 -12.90 18.77
C SER A 60 -0.52 -13.31 18.69
N LEU A 61 0.37 -12.60 19.39
CA LEU A 61 1.81 -12.83 19.43
C LEU A 61 2.26 -13.36 20.80
N THR A 62 1.46 -14.23 21.41
CA THR A 62 1.87 -14.98 22.60
C THR A 62 2.95 -16.01 22.23
N GLU A 63 3.92 -16.21 23.14
CA GLU A 63 5.16 -16.97 22.89
C GLU A 63 4.94 -18.44 22.46
N GLU A 64 3.74 -18.99 22.71
CA GLU A 64 3.33 -20.33 22.27
C GLU A 64 3.30 -20.49 20.74
N SER A 65 3.14 -19.38 20.00
CA SER A 65 3.15 -19.37 18.53
C SER A 65 4.57 -19.46 17.95
N THR A 66 5.56 -18.94 18.68
CA THR A 66 6.96 -18.93 18.24
C THR A 66 7.60 -20.30 18.46
N THR A 67 7.29 -20.96 19.58
CA THR A 67 7.79 -22.31 19.88
C THR A 67 7.26 -23.36 18.89
N LYS A 68 6.02 -23.22 18.39
CA LYS A 68 5.46 -24.13 17.38
C LYS A 68 6.08 -23.96 15.99
N ALA A 69 6.50 -22.76 15.61
CA ALA A 69 7.15 -22.53 14.32
C ALA A 69 8.56 -23.15 14.24
N GLU A 70 9.29 -23.20 15.35
CA GLU A 70 10.61 -23.87 15.42
C GLU A 70 10.50 -25.40 15.37
N LEU A 71 9.45 -26.00 15.96
CA LEU A 71 9.24 -27.45 15.96
C LEU A 71 8.94 -28.02 14.56
N ILE A 72 8.34 -27.25 13.66
CA ILE A 72 8.02 -27.70 12.29
C ILE A 72 9.28 -27.79 11.40
N ASN A 73 10.33 -27.04 11.72
CA ASN A 73 11.56 -27.00 10.90
C ASN A 73 12.59 -28.06 11.30
N HIS A 74 12.31 -28.89 12.30
CA HIS A 74 13.24 -29.90 12.83
C HIS A 74 12.84 -31.37 12.54
N GLU A 75 11.79 -31.60 11.75
CA GLU A 75 11.37 -32.95 11.28
C GLU A 75 11.73 -33.24 9.81
N PHE A 76 12.99 -33.01 9.42
CA PHE A 76 13.57 -33.58 8.19
C PHE A 76 15.03 -34.01 8.39
#